data_AF-A0A7X7UGI8-F1
#
_entry.id   AF-A0A7X7UGI8-F1
#
_cell.length_a   1.000
_cell.length_b   1.000
_cell.length_c   1.000
_cell.angle_alpha   90.00
_cell.angle_beta   90.00
_cell.angle_gamma   90.00
#
_symmetry.space_group_name_H-M   'P 1'
#
loop_
_entity.id
_entity.type
_entity.pdbx_description
1 polymer ?
#
loop_
_entity_poly.entity_id
_entity_poly.type
_entity_poly.pdbx_seq_one_letter_code
_entity_poly.pdbx_strand_id
1 'polypeptide(L)'
;MDKHDLERLHRLVETTVRGGAEQADAYYEWGRETEITAREGAVEKLKQAVSKGVGLRVFKGGRLGFGYTSDLSERGLTTLREQVLAVAAATAVDPHNGLPAREWFAPIDQRAQIFDPQIETLSSDKLADWAIALEKVALAVDPRIKTVQEAGSGSYVQRVALVNSAGFSGVFEKTYAWLGVEVVAERRATSSRNGISIRRPFYRN
;
A
#
# COMPACT_ATOMS: atom_id res chain seq x y z
N MET A 1 -6.03 -13.27 -3.20
CA MET A 1 -6.72 -12.47 -4.25
C MET A 1 -7.72 -13.34 -4.99
N ASP A 2 -8.87 -12.82 -5.42
CA ASP A 2 -9.84 -13.58 -6.22
C ASP A 2 -9.32 -13.74 -7.67
N LYS A 3 -9.52 -14.90 -8.30
CA LYS A 3 -9.22 -15.12 -9.73
C LYS A 3 -9.91 -14.09 -10.62
N HIS A 4 -11.07 -13.63 -10.18
CA HIS A 4 -11.88 -12.64 -10.86
C HIS A 4 -11.19 -11.27 -11.03
N ASP A 5 -10.33 -10.86 -10.09
CA ASP A 5 -9.64 -9.56 -10.14
C ASP A 5 -8.54 -9.56 -11.23
N LEU A 6 -7.79 -10.66 -11.37
CA LEU A 6 -6.75 -10.76 -12.41
C LEU A 6 -7.38 -10.80 -13.82
N GLU A 7 -8.46 -11.57 -13.99
CA GLU A 7 -9.21 -11.61 -15.26
C GLU A 7 -9.80 -10.25 -15.64
N ARG A 8 -10.28 -9.50 -14.65
CA ARG A 8 -10.77 -8.12 -14.83
C ARG A 8 -9.67 -7.21 -15.37
N LEU A 9 -8.43 -7.35 -14.88
CA LEU A 9 -7.28 -6.56 -15.33
C LEU A 9 -6.90 -6.90 -16.77
N HIS A 10 -6.87 -8.20 -17.12
CA HIS A 10 -6.67 -8.63 -18.51
C HIS A 10 -7.71 -8.02 -19.44
N ARG A 11 -9.00 -8.10 -19.11
CA ARG A 11 -10.07 -7.48 -19.91
C ARG A 11 -9.93 -5.97 -20.02
N LEU A 12 -9.57 -5.28 -18.94
CA LEU A 12 -9.36 -3.83 -18.96
C LEU A 12 -8.21 -3.45 -19.91
N VAL A 13 -7.07 -4.13 -19.81
CA VAL A 13 -5.91 -3.86 -20.69
C VAL A 13 -6.27 -4.16 -22.15
N GLU A 14 -6.88 -5.32 -22.44
CA GLU A 14 -7.29 -5.71 -23.79
C GLU A 14 -8.26 -4.71 -24.42
N THR A 15 -9.29 -4.30 -23.67
CA THR A 15 -10.29 -3.33 -24.17
C THR A 15 -9.71 -1.92 -24.29
N THR A 16 -8.70 -1.57 -23.51
CA THR A 16 -8.00 -0.29 -23.60
C THR A 16 -7.12 -0.22 -24.85
N VAL A 17 -6.40 -1.29 -25.17
CA VAL A 17 -5.63 -1.40 -26.42
C VAL A 17 -6.57 -1.39 -27.63
N ARG A 18 -7.67 -2.15 -27.59
CA ARG A 18 -8.71 -2.09 -28.64
C ARG A 18 -9.35 -0.71 -28.78
N GLY A 19 -9.39 0.07 -27.70
CA GLY A 19 -9.86 1.46 -27.65
C GLY A 19 -8.85 2.49 -28.18
N GLY A 20 -7.67 2.05 -28.63
CA GLY A 20 -6.70 2.89 -29.34
C GLY A 20 -5.50 3.34 -28.52
N ALA A 21 -5.24 2.75 -27.35
CA ALA A 21 -3.91 2.79 -26.74
C ALA A 21 -2.94 1.87 -27.50
N GLU A 22 -1.69 2.29 -27.66
CA GLU A 22 -0.62 1.43 -28.22
C GLU A 22 -0.08 0.49 -27.15
N GLN A 23 0.02 0.97 -25.91
CA GLN A 23 0.43 0.18 -24.76
C GLN A 23 -0.41 0.57 -23.54
N ALA A 24 -0.66 -0.38 -22.66
CA ALA A 24 -1.39 -0.14 -21.42
C ALA A 24 -0.94 -1.08 -20.29
N ASP A 25 -0.99 -0.60 -19.05
CA ASP A 25 -0.93 -1.44 -17.86
C ASP A 25 -2.06 -1.11 -16.88
N ALA A 26 -2.49 -2.13 -16.14
CA ALA A 26 -3.49 -2.02 -15.09
C ALA A 26 -2.91 -2.59 -13.79
N TYR A 27 -2.98 -1.78 -12.74
CA TYR A 27 -2.50 -2.10 -11.40
C TYR A 27 -3.68 -2.15 -10.44
N TYR A 28 -3.97 -3.32 -9.89
CA TYR A 28 -4.96 -3.54 -8.86
C TYR A 28 -4.31 -3.59 -7.50
N GLU A 29 -4.96 -2.97 -6.53
CA GLU A 29 -4.58 -3.08 -5.14
C GLU A 29 -5.82 -3.30 -4.26
N TRP A 30 -5.67 -4.22 -3.32
CA TRP A 30 -6.53 -4.37 -2.15
C TRP A 30 -5.66 -4.28 -0.91
N GLY A 31 -6.07 -3.45 0.04
CA GLY A 31 -5.35 -3.23 1.30
C GLY A 31 -6.29 -3.30 2.49
N ARG A 32 -5.81 -3.87 3.60
CA ARG A 32 -6.47 -3.79 4.91
C ARG A 32 -5.48 -3.32 5.95
N GLU A 33 -5.84 -2.25 6.65
CA GLU A 33 -5.03 -1.62 7.69
C GLU A 33 -5.76 -1.72 9.04
N THR A 34 -5.01 -1.95 10.10
CA THR A 34 -5.42 -1.71 11.48
C THR A 34 -4.33 -0.94 12.20
N GLU A 35 -4.70 0.17 12.83
CA GLU A 35 -3.82 1.07 13.56
C GLU A 35 -4.44 1.36 14.93
N ILE A 36 -3.66 1.19 15.98
CA ILE A 36 -4.06 1.43 17.36
C ILE A 36 -3.02 2.33 18.01
N THR A 37 -3.49 3.39 18.69
CA THR A 37 -2.65 4.19 19.59
C THR A 37 -3.13 4.05 21.02
N ALA A 38 -2.19 4.13 21.96
CA ALA A 38 -2.43 4.12 23.38
C ALA A 38 -1.93 5.42 24.02
N ARG A 39 -2.67 5.87 25.03
CA ARG A 39 -2.32 6.99 25.90
C ARG A 39 -2.87 6.70 27.29
N GLU A 40 -2.10 7.05 28.32
CA GLU A 40 -2.48 6.92 29.73
C GLU A 40 -2.88 5.49 30.12
N GLY A 41 -2.23 4.49 29.51
CA GLY A 41 -2.44 3.07 29.80
C GLY A 41 -3.72 2.49 29.19
N ALA A 42 -4.38 3.21 28.28
CA ALA A 42 -5.59 2.76 27.58
C ALA A 42 -5.49 3.02 26.07
N VAL A 43 -6.37 2.38 25.30
CA VAL A 43 -6.52 2.66 23.86
C VAL A 43 -7.07 4.07 23.69
N GLU A 44 -6.35 4.91 22.94
CA GLU A 44 -6.76 6.26 22.57
C GLU A 44 -7.50 6.26 21.23
N LYS A 45 -6.98 5.53 20.23
CA LYS A 45 -7.52 5.48 18.88
C LYS A 45 -7.46 4.06 18.33
N LEU A 46 -8.54 3.65 17.66
CA LEU A 46 -8.58 2.46 16.82
C LEU A 46 -9.06 2.87 15.42
N LYS A 47 -8.24 2.59 14.41
CA LYS A 47 -8.57 2.79 13.00
C LYS A 47 -8.50 1.46 12.28
N GLN A 48 -9.55 1.14 11.53
CA GLN A 48 -9.59 0.03 10.59
C GLN A 48 -10.02 0.54 9.23
N ALA A 49 -9.26 0.22 8.20
CA ALA A 49 -9.53 0.64 6.84
C ALA A 49 -9.36 -0.52 5.87
N VAL A 50 -10.25 -0.58 4.89
CA VAL A 50 -10.10 -1.44 3.72
C VAL A 50 -10.12 -0.55 2.49
N SER A 51 -9.09 -0.64 1.66
CA SER A 51 -8.99 0.05 0.38
C SER A 51 -9.00 -0.97 -0.75
N LYS A 52 -9.61 -0.61 -1.87
CA LYS A 52 -9.47 -1.35 -3.12
C LYS A 52 -9.61 -0.42 -4.32
N GLY A 53 -8.88 -0.71 -5.39
CA GLY A 53 -8.97 0.06 -6.62
C GLY A 53 -8.10 -0.46 -7.74
N VAL A 54 -8.29 0.13 -8.92
CA VAL A 54 -7.48 -0.12 -10.12
C VAL A 54 -6.93 1.21 -10.63
N GLY A 55 -5.62 1.25 -10.84
CA GLY A 55 -4.95 2.25 -11.67
C GLY A 55 -4.81 1.73 -13.10
N LEU A 56 -4.98 2.61 -14.07
CA LEU A 56 -4.78 2.34 -15.50
C LEU A 56 -3.82 3.37 -16.05
N ARG A 57 -2.74 2.91 -16.68
CA ARG A 57 -1.81 3.74 -17.44
C ARG A 57 -1.87 3.35 -18.91
N VAL A 58 -1.86 4.34 -19.79
CA VAL A 58 -1.87 4.15 -21.24
C VAL A 58 -0.81 4.99 -21.92
N PHE A 59 -0.32 4.48 -23.04
CA PHE A 59 0.60 5.16 -23.93
C PHE A 59 0.03 5.17 -25.34
N LYS A 60 0.06 6.33 -26.00
CA LYS A 60 -0.41 6.51 -27.38
C LYS A 60 0.38 7.60 -28.08
N GLY A 61 1.16 7.26 -29.11
CA GLY A 61 1.95 8.23 -29.86
C GLY A 61 2.93 9.02 -28.99
N GLY A 62 3.58 8.34 -28.03
CA GLY A 62 4.50 8.95 -27.06
C GLY A 62 3.84 9.79 -25.97
N ARG A 63 2.50 9.77 -25.84
CA ARG A 63 1.77 10.49 -24.79
C ARG A 63 1.30 9.54 -23.70
N LEU A 64 1.37 9.98 -22.44
CA LEU A 64 0.98 9.20 -21.27
C LEU A 64 -0.37 9.67 -20.74
N GLY A 65 -1.27 8.72 -20.48
CA GLY A 65 -2.46 8.94 -19.65
C GLY A 65 -2.41 8.04 -18.42
N PHE A 66 -2.83 8.57 -17.28
CA PHE A 66 -2.97 7.79 -16.05
C PHE A 66 -4.22 8.22 -15.29
N GLY A 67 -4.86 7.26 -14.63
CA GLY A 67 -5.99 7.48 -13.74
C GLY A 67 -6.24 6.26 -12.88
N TYR A 68 -7.12 6.40 -11.90
CA TYR A 68 -7.50 5.29 -11.02
C TYR A 68 -8.96 5.39 -10.60
N THR A 69 -9.53 4.27 -10.15
CA THR A 69 -10.89 4.21 -9.61
C THR A 69 -11.01 3.15 -8.52
N SER A 70 -11.91 3.37 -7.56
CA SER A 70 -12.38 2.35 -6.62
C SER A 70 -13.68 1.67 -7.08
N ASP A 71 -14.33 2.19 -8.13
CA ASP A 71 -15.48 1.57 -8.78
C ASP A 71 -15.00 0.50 -9.78
N LEU A 72 -14.99 -0.74 -9.31
CA LEU A 72 -14.56 -1.91 -10.09
C LEU A 72 -15.68 -2.45 -11.00
N SER A 73 -16.85 -1.83 -11.06
CA SER A 73 -17.90 -2.26 -12.00
C SER A 73 -17.44 -2.09 -13.46
N GLU A 74 -18.05 -2.84 -14.38
CA GLU A 74 -17.76 -2.69 -15.82
C GLU A 74 -17.95 -1.24 -16.30
N ARG A 75 -18.94 -0.53 -15.74
CA ARG A 75 -19.15 0.90 -16.00
C ARG A 75 -18.00 1.74 -15.47
N GLY A 76 -17.59 1.55 -14.21
CA GLY A 76 -16.48 2.28 -13.59
C GLY A 76 -15.17 2.11 -14.35
N LEU A 77 -14.86 0.89 -14.77
CA LEU A 77 -13.67 0.58 -15.57
C LEU A 77 -13.75 1.15 -16.99
N THR A 78 -14.92 1.13 -17.60
CA THR A 78 -15.17 1.77 -18.91
C THR A 78 -14.94 3.28 -18.83
N THR A 79 -15.49 3.93 -17.80
CA THR A 79 -15.29 5.36 -17.54
C THR A 79 -13.82 5.68 -17.29
N LEU A 80 -13.13 4.88 -16.47
CA LEU A 80 -11.69 5.04 -16.23
C LEU A 80 -10.90 5.00 -17.55
N ARG A 81 -11.15 3.98 -18.39
CA ARG A 81 -10.50 3.86 -19.70
C ARG A 81 -10.70 5.09 -20.56
N GLU A 82 -11.93 5.57 -20.69
CA GLU A 82 -12.26 6.74 -21.51
C GLU A 82 -11.54 8.00 -21.01
N GLN A 83 -11.55 8.23 -19.69
CA GLN A 83 -10.85 9.34 -19.06
C GLN A 83 -9.33 9.26 -19.30
N VAL A 84 -8.73 8.09 -19.10
CA VAL A 84 -7.29 7.90 -19.24
C VAL A 84 -6.83 8.07 -20.69
N LEU A 85 -7.61 7.59 -21.67
CA LEU A 85 -7.37 7.83 -23.10
C LEU A 85 -7.49 9.33 -23.45
N ALA A 86 -8.47 10.03 -22.88
CA ALA A 86 -8.62 11.47 -23.08
C ALA A 86 -7.45 12.27 -22.48
N VAL A 87 -6.97 11.87 -21.30
CA VAL A 87 -5.76 12.45 -20.69
C VAL A 87 -4.56 12.23 -21.60
N ALA A 88 -4.33 11.01 -22.11
CA ALA A 88 -3.23 10.75 -23.03
C ALA A 88 -3.31 11.60 -24.31
N ALA A 89 -4.50 11.88 -24.83
CA ALA A 89 -4.66 12.76 -25.99
C ALA A 89 -4.25 14.23 -25.70
N ALA A 90 -4.32 14.66 -24.44
CA ALA A 90 -4.06 16.04 -24.02
C ALA A 90 -2.65 16.28 -23.44
N THR A 91 -1.88 15.22 -23.14
CA THR A 91 -0.53 15.33 -22.56
C THR A 91 0.55 15.48 -23.63
N ALA A 92 1.69 16.09 -23.31
CA ALA A 92 2.79 16.28 -24.25
C ALA A 92 3.40 14.94 -24.70
N VAL A 93 3.98 14.94 -25.90
CA VAL A 93 4.76 13.82 -26.42
C VAL A 93 6.09 13.76 -25.70
N ASP A 94 6.48 12.56 -25.26
CA ASP A 94 7.80 12.26 -24.72
C ASP A 94 8.32 10.98 -25.42
N PRO A 95 9.51 11.00 -26.05
CA PRO A 95 10.08 9.81 -26.68
C PRO A 95 10.43 8.68 -25.70
N HIS A 96 10.46 8.94 -24.39
CA HIS A 96 10.73 7.96 -23.35
C HIS A 96 9.47 7.33 -22.75
N ASN A 97 8.28 7.75 -23.22
CA ASN A 97 7.02 7.16 -22.77
C ASN A 97 6.81 5.78 -23.41
N GLY A 98 6.71 4.76 -22.56
CA GLY A 98 6.32 3.41 -22.96
C GLY A 98 6.45 2.40 -21.83
N LEU A 99 5.98 1.18 -22.10
CA LEU A 99 6.21 0.03 -21.24
C LEU A 99 7.65 -0.48 -21.33
N PRO A 100 8.17 -1.10 -20.26
CA PRO A 100 9.46 -1.77 -20.30
C PRO A 100 9.47 -2.89 -21.34
N ALA A 101 10.65 -3.14 -21.90
CA ALA A 101 10.87 -4.21 -22.86
C ALA A 101 10.60 -5.58 -22.20
N ARG A 102 10.07 -6.53 -22.97
CA ARG A 102 9.59 -7.83 -22.45
C ARG A 102 10.71 -8.66 -21.84
N GLU A 103 11.92 -8.54 -22.36
CA GLU A 103 13.14 -9.16 -21.85
C GLU A 103 13.51 -8.72 -20.43
N TRP A 104 12.97 -7.59 -19.94
CA TRP A 104 13.18 -7.13 -18.57
C TRP A 104 12.14 -7.67 -17.59
N PHE A 105 11.15 -8.41 -18.08
CA PHE A 105 10.13 -8.98 -17.21
C PHE A 105 10.76 -10.12 -16.40
N ALA A 106 10.85 -9.90 -15.10
CA ALA A 106 11.16 -10.95 -14.15
C ALA A 106 9.86 -11.56 -13.62
N PRO A 107 9.80 -12.89 -13.43
CA PRO A 107 8.77 -13.47 -12.58
C PRO A 107 8.80 -12.80 -11.21
N ILE A 108 7.62 -12.59 -10.63
CA ILE A 108 7.54 -12.14 -9.24
C ILE A 108 8.15 -13.23 -8.38
N ASP A 109 9.18 -12.88 -7.61
CA ASP A 109 9.86 -13.81 -6.73
C ASP A 109 8.96 -14.18 -5.54
N GLN A 110 8.35 -15.35 -5.64
CA GLN A 110 7.53 -15.92 -4.57
C GLN A 110 8.37 -16.33 -3.35
N ARG A 111 9.70 -16.42 -3.47
CA ARG A 111 10.62 -16.72 -2.36
C ARG A 111 10.92 -15.51 -1.49
N ALA A 112 10.53 -14.31 -1.91
CA ALA A 112 10.75 -13.10 -1.14
C ALA A 112 10.09 -13.16 0.26
N GLN A 113 9.19 -14.13 0.51
CA GLN A 113 8.56 -14.42 1.81
C GLN A 113 8.05 -13.14 2.51
N ILE A 114 7.57 -12.17 1.73
CA ILE A 114 7.10 -10.85 2.18
C ILE A 114 5.65 -10.89 2.70
N PHE A 115 5.05 -12.07 2.72
CA PHE A 115 3.72 -12.33 3.26
C PHE A 115 3.82 -13.27 4.45
N ASP A 116 3.39 -12.79 5.61
CA ASP A 116 3.27 -13.55 6.84
C ASP A 116 1.77 -13.73 7.19
N PRO A 117 1.23 -14.96 7.11
CA PRO A 117 -0.14 -15.27 7.50
C PRO A 117 -0.47 -14.89 8.96
N GLN A 118 0.53 -14.89 9.85
CA GLN A 118 0.32 -14.54 11.26
C GLN A 118 -0.02 -13.05 11.43
N ILE A 119 0.52 -12.20 10.56
CA ILE A 119 0.19 -10.77 10.53
C ILE A 119 -1.22 -10.56 9.96
N GLU A 120 -1.64 -11.36 8.97
CA GLU A 120 -3.00 -11.26 8.43
C GLU A 120 -4.07 -11.55 9.48
N THR A 121 -3.81 -12.53 10.36
CA THR A 121 -4.72 -12.94 11.43
C THR A 121 -4.51 -12.19 12.75
N LEU A 122 -3.66 -11.16 12.77
CA LEU A 122 -3.34 -10.42 13.99
C LEU A 122 -4.56 -9.64 14.49
N SER A 123 -4.96 -9.88 15.73
CA SER A 123 -6.16 -9.27 16.31
C SER A 123 -5.90 -7.83 16.77
N SER A 124 -6.96 -7.01 16.75
CA SER A 124 -6.95 -5.66 17.33
C SER A 124 -6.61 -5.70 18.82
N ASP A 125 -7.09 -6.69 19.57
CA ASP A 125 -6.77 -6.83 20.99
C ASP A 125 -5.26 -7.01 21.20
N LYS A 126 -4.60 -7.81 20.37
CA LYS A 126 -3.15 -8.01 20.46
C LYS A 126 -2.37 -6.73 20.15
N LEU A 127 -2.84 -5.97 19.17
CA LEU A 127 -2.27 -4.68 18.81
C LEU A 127 -2.46 -3.65 19.94
N ALA A 128 -3.63 -3.65 20.60
CA ALA A 128 -3.90 -2.81 21.76
C ALA A 128 -2.98 -3.16 22.94
N ASP A 129 -2.84 -4.45 23.25
CA ASP A 129 -1.90 -4.92 24.27
C ASP A 129 -0.48 -4.43 24.00
N TRP A 130 -0.03 -4.49 22.75
CA TRP A 130 1.30 -4.01 22.36
C TRP A 130 1.45 -2.49 22.48
N ALA A 131 0.48 -1.71 22.05
CA ALA A 131 0.53 -0.24 22.15
C ALA A 131 0.57 0.21 23.62
N ILE A 132 -0.28 -0.37 24.48
CA ILE A 132 -0.31 -0.08 25.92
C ILE A 132 0.99 -0.51 26.60
N ALA A 133 1.48 -1.71 26.29
CA ALA A 133 2.74 -2.20 26.84
C ALA A 133 3.92 -1.31 26.42
N LEU A 134 3.93 -0.84 25.17
CA LEU A 134 4.98 0.04 24.65
C LEU A 134 5.00 1.39 25.38
N GLU A 135 3.84 2.02 25.59
CA GLU A 135 3.74 3.26 26.37
C GLU A 135 4.32 3.07 27.78
N LYS A 136 3.89 2.02 28.47
CA LYS A 136 4.33 1.70 29.82
C LYS A 136 5.84 1.46 29.89
N VAL A 137 6.39 0.70 28.94
CA VAL A 137 7.83 0.45 28.86
C VAL A 137 8.57 1.76 28.63
N ALA A 138 8.12 2.60 27.70
CA ALA A 138 8.78 3.86 27.37
C ALA A 138 8.85 4.83 28.57
N LEU A 139 7.75 4.98 29.32
CA LEU A 139 7.72 5.78 30.56
C LEU A 139 8.62 5.21 31.66
N ALA A 140 8.84 3.90 31.70
CA ALA A 140 9.67 3.23 32.70
C ALA A 140 11.18 3.28 32.39
N VAL A 141 11.58 3.61 31.15
CA VAL A 141 13.01 3.62 30.76
C VAL A 141 13.82 4.64 31.54
N ASP A 142 13.30 5.86 31.71
CA ASP A 142 14.01 6.94 32.38
C ASP A 142 13.02 7.92 33.03
N PRO A 143 13.20 8.33 34.30
CA PRO A 143 12.30 9.24 35.00
C PRO A 143 12.21 10.64 34.38
N ARG A 144 13.10 11.00 33.45
CA ARG A 144 13.03 12.24 32.67
C ARG A 144 11.97 12.17 31.58
N ILE A 145 11.54 10.99 31.15
CA ILE A 145 10.46 10.82 30.19
C ILE A 145 9.15 11.14 30.90
N LYS A 146 8.55 12.31 30.60
CA LYS A 146 7.35 12.80 31.30
C LYS A 146 6.07 12.51 30.55
N THR A 147 6.16 12.41 29.23
CA THR A 147 4.99 12.28 28.36
C THR A 147 5.30 11.37 27.20
N VAL A 148 4.34 10.53 26.85
CA VAL A 148 4.30 9.83 25.57
C VAL A 148 3.37 10.62 24.65
N GLN A 149 3.89 11.11 23.54
CA GLN A 149 3.06 11.81 22.55
C GLN A 149 2.24 10.81 21.75
N GLU A 150 2.86 9.69 21.39
CA GLU A 150 2.21 8.61 20.67
C GLU A 150 2.88 7.29 21.06
N ALA A 151 2.10 6.27 21.42
CA ALA A 151 2.53 4.89 21.42
C ALA A 151 1.54 4.12 20.55
N GLY A 152 2.03 3.52 19.47
CA GLY A 152 1.16 2.93 18.47
C GLY A 152 1.65 1.59 17.97
N SER A 153 0.70 0.76 17.58
CA SER A 153 0.95 -0.47 16.86
C SER A 153 0.01 -0.57 15.67
N GLY A 154 0.41 -1.33 14.66
CA GLY A 154 -0.46 -1.56 13.52
C GLY A 154 -0.06 -2.74 12.66
N SER A 155 -0.99 -3.13 11.81
CA SER A 155 -0.80 -4.17 10.80
C SER A 155 -1.41 -3.75 9.47
N TYR A 156 -0.82 -4.25 8.40
CA TYR A 156 -1.26 -4.01 7.04
C TYR A 156 -1.13 -5.29 6.22
N VAL A 157 -2.18 -5.60 5.47
CA VAL A 157 -2.21 -6.68 4.48
C VAL A 157 -2.46 -6.05 3.12
N GLN A 158 -1.64 -6.40 2.14
CA GLN A 158 -1.71 -5.89 0.78
C GLN A 158 -1.80 -7.06 -0.20
N ARG A 159 -2.63 -6.91 -1.22
CA ARG A 159 -2.72 -7.80 -2.37
C ARG A 159 -2.67 -6.96 -3.62
N VAL A 160 -1.78 -7.32 -4.53
CA VAL A 160 -1.52 -6.57 -5.76
C VAL A 160 -1.61 -7.51 -6.95
N ALA A 161 -2.19 -7.01 -8.04
CA ALA A 161 -2.04 -7.57 -9.36
C ALA A 161 -1.62 -6.50 -10.35
N LEU A 162 -0.75 -6.86 -11.29
CA LEU A 162 -0.32 -6.01 -12.38
C LEU A 162 -0.38 -6.80 -13.68
N VAL A 163 -1.05 -6.23 -14.68
CA VAL A 163 -1.12 -6.76 -16.05
C VAL A 163 -0.72 -5.66 -17.01
N ASN A 164 0.03 -5.98 -18.05
CA ASN A 164 0.33 -5.04 -19.14
C ASN A 164 0.15 -5.66 -20.52
N SER A 165 0.00 -4.80 -21.53
CA SER A 165 -0.23 -5.21 -22.92
C SER A 165 0.99 -5.86 -23.59
N ALA A 166 2.17 -5.75 -23.00
CA ALA A 166 3.40 -6.41 -23.46
C ALA A 166 3.52 -7.87 -22.95
N GLY A 167 2.56 -8.31 -22.11
CA GLY A 167 2.41 -9.70 -21.66
C GLY A 167 2.91 -9.96 -20.24
N PHE A 168 3.19 -8.93 -19.44
CA PHE A 168 3.39 -9.11 -18.00
C PHE A 168 2.05 -9.40 -17.34
N SER A 169 2.02 -10.41 -16.46
CA SER A 169 0.88 -10.72 -15.60
C SER A 169 1.44 -11.28 -14.31
N GLY A 170 1.30 -10.53 -13.22
CA GLY A 170 1.90 -10.86 -11.94
C GLY A 170 0.99 -10.52 -10.78
N VAL A 171 1.10 -11.32 -9.73
CA VAL A 171 0.39 -11.13 -8.45
C VAL A 171 1.39 -11.26 -7.31
N PHE A 172 1.23 -10.44 -6.28
CA PHE A 172 1.93 -10.65 -5.02
C PHE A 172 1.07 -10.22 -3.84
N GLU A 173 1.37 -10.79 -2.69
CA GLU A 173 0.76 -10.43 -1.42
C GLU A 173 1.89 -10.01 -0.48
N LYS A 174 1.59 -9.05 0.40
CA LYS A 174 2.55 -8.53 1.36
C LYS A 174 1.86 -8.28 2.68
N THR A 175 2.55 -8.55 3.78
CA THR A 175 2.13 -8.07 5.10
C THR A 175 3.19 -7.18 5.72
N TYR A 176 2.77 -6.33 6.63
CA TYR A 176 3.65 -5.49 7.44
C TYR A 176 2.98 -5.27 8.80
N ALA A 177 3.78 -5.26 9.86
CA ALA A 177 3.34 -4.84 11.18
C ALA A 177 4.37 -3.89 11.78
N TRP A 178 3.91 -3.04 12.68
CA TRP A 178 4.74 -2.02 13.29
C TRP A 178 4.36 -1.74 14.73
N LEU A 179 5.35 -1.22 15.44
CA LEU A 179 5.24 -0.71 16.80
C LEU A 179 6.16 0.50 16.88
N GLY A 180 5.66 1.62 17.39
CA GLY A 180 6.40 2.88 17.42
C GLY A 180 5.98 3.73 18.61
N VAL A 181 6.95 4.44 19.19
CA VAL A 181 6.70 5.36 20.30
C VAL A 181 7.45 6.67 20.10
N GLU A 182 6.77 7.76 20.40
CA GLU A 182 7.33 9.10 20.48
C GLU A 182 7.18 9.63 21.90
N VAL A 183 8.30 10.07 22.50
CA VAL A 183 8.35 10.50 23.89
C VAL A 183 8.96 11.88 24.05
N VAL A 184 8.57 12.56 25.13
CA VAL A 184 9.19 13.81 25.57
C VAL A 184 9.91 13.59 26.87
N ALA A 185 11.21 13.88 26.85
CA ALA A 185 12.05 13.88 28.03
C ALA A 185 12.42 15.31 28.43
N GLU A 186 12.46 15.56 29.75
CA GLU A 186 12.80 16.84 30.32
C GLU A 186 14.10 16.78 31.12
N ARG A 187 14.99 17.76 30.91
CA ARG A 187 16.18 17.95 31.74
C ARG A 187 16.42 19.45 31.94
N ARG A 188 16.34 19.90 33.21
CA ARG A 188 16.63 21.29 33.63
C ARG A 188 16.00 22.35 32.71
N ALA A 189 14.69 22.56 32.84
CA ALA A 189 13.88 23.55 32.11
C ALA A 189 13.92 23.45 30.55
N THR A 190 14.57 22.43 30.00
CA THR A 190 14.67 22.21 28.56
C THR A 190 13.96 20.89 28.22
N SER A 191 13.02 20.93 27.28
CA SER A 191 12.33 19.76 26.75
C SER A 191 12.94 19.37 25.41
N SER A 192 13.14 18.06 25.20
CA SER A 192 13.64 17.51 23.93
C SER A 192 12.70 16.41 23.44
N ARG A 193 12.35 16.45 22.15
CA ARG A 193 11.48 15.45 21.49
C ARG A 193 12.35 14.44 20.77
N ASN A 194 12.14 13.16 21.03
CA ASN A 194 12.80 12.07 20.33
C ASN A 194 11.80 10.93 20.12
N GLY A 195 11.81 10.31 18.94
CA GLY A 195 10.98 9.15 18.62
C GLY A 195 11.80 8.07 17.93
N ILE A 196 11.46 6.81 18.18
CA ILE A 196 12.03 5.67 17.45
C ILE A 196 10.85 4.89 16.87
N SER A 197 10.89 4.68 15.56
CA SER A 197 9.97 3.77 14.88
C SER A 197 10.75 2.57 14.36
N ILE A 198 10.29 1.36 14.67
CA ILE A 198 10.83 0.15 14.07
C ILE A 198 9.83 -0.32 13.03
N ARG A 199 10.20 -0.16 11.75
CA ARG A 199 9.47 -0.72 10.61
C ARG A 199 10.18 -1.98 10.17
N ARG A 200 9.59 -3.16 10.39
CA ARG A 200 10.14 -4.43 9.88
C ARG A 200 9.28 -4.95 8.73
N PRO A 201 9.76 -4.91 7.47
CA PRO A 201 9.33 -5.90 6.49
C PRO A 201 9.85 -7.25 7.00
N PHE A 202 8.94 -8.15 7.38
CA PHE A 202 9.32 -9.47 7.86
C PHE A 202 9.71 -10.33 6.66
N TYR A 203 11.02 -10.54 6.49
CA TYR A 203 11.54 -11.60 5.64
C TYR A 203 11.75 -12.84 6.53
N ARG A 204 11.13 -13.97 6.20
CA ARG A 204 11.47 -15.25 6.85
C ARG A 204 12.82 -15.72 6.30
N ASN A 205 13.76 -16.02 7.21
CA ASN A 205 14.97 -16.78 6.90
C ASN A 205 14.61 -18.24 6.64
#